data_AF-A0A840N7M4-F1
#
_entry.id   AF-A0A840N7M4-F1
#
_cell.length_a   1.000
_cell.length_b   1.000
_cell.length_c   1.000
_cell.angle_alpha   90.00
_cell.angle_beta   90.00
_cell.angle_gamma   90.00
#
_symmetry.space_group_name_H-M   'P 1'
#
loop_
_entity.id
_entity.type
_entity.pdbx_description
1 polymer ?
#
loop_
_entity_poly.entity_id
_entity_poly.type
_entity_poly.pdbx_seq_one_letter_code
_entity_poly.pdbx_strand_id
1 'polypeptide(L)'
;MLSSRTKKEKLVFPEIKPGHWQGEILGSCTVNFGQEVQPGPPRQSVEFTYMIMPALLTMPEPRFTWPGLIMIMTPTPMKTEFPDAGSLFSVDHSPSLSLSLEVTRSQFSDMLRMLEAKRLKDFHFTIEEARDGSWPIRSWGMSTTLA
;
A
#
# COMPACT_ATOMS: atom_id res chain seq x y z
N MET A 1 47.77 -20.59 -6.76
CA MET A 1 46.65 -19.71 -7.13
C MET A 1 45.53 -19.90 -6.12
N LEU A 2 45.32 -18.93 -5.23
CA LEU A 2 44.22 -18.95 -4.25
C LEU A 2 42.93 -18.53 -4.96
N SER A 3 42.01 -19.47 -5.16
CA SER A 3 40.63 -19.19 -5.55
C SER A 3 39.87 -18.68 -4.32
N SER A 4 39.76 -17.36 -4.15
CA SER A 4 38.84 -16.77 -3.19
C SER A 4 37.40 -17.00 -3.68
N ARG A 5 36.72 -18.00 -3.10
CA ARG A 5 35.26 -18.08 -3.16
C ARG A 5 34.70 -16.88 -2.40
N THR A 6 34.24 -15.86 -3.12
CA THR A 6 33.51 -14.73 -2.54
C THR A 6 32.21 -15.28 -1.93
N LYS A 7 32.18 -15.34 -0.60
CA LYS A 7 30.99 -15.72 0.17
C LYS A 7 29.95 -14.62 -0.09
N LYS A 8 28.87 -14.91 -0.82
CA LYS A 8 27.75 -13.97 -0.96
C LYS A 8 27.20 -13.70 0.44
N GLU A 9 27.48 -12.53 0.98
CA GLU A 9 26.83 -12.06 2.20
C GLU A 9 25.32 -12.05 1.94
N LYS A 10 24.55 -12.72 2.81
CA LYS A 10 23.10 -12.61 2.77
C LYS A 10 22.77 -11.17 3.12
N LEU A 11 22.13 -10.44 2.21
CA LEU A 11 21.50 -9.17 2.52
C LEU A 11 20.51 -9.41 3.66
N VAL A 12 20.79 -8.82 4.83
CA VAL A 12 19.89 -8.84 5.98
C VAL A 12 19.15 -7.51 5.95
N PHE A 13 17.85 -7.57 5.67
CA PHE A 13 17.00 -6.40 5.78
C PHE A 13 16.53 -6.22 7.22
N PRO A 14 16.30 -4.97 7.66
CA PRO A 14 15.75 -4.73 8.99
C PRO A 14 14.36 -5.37 9.14
N GLU A 15 14.04 -5.79 10.35
CA GLU A 15 12.68 -6.28 10.65
C GLU A 15 11.66 -5.13 10.55
N ILE A 16 10.47 -5.43 10.04
CA ILE A 16 9.36 -4.47 9.96
C ILE A 16 8.81 -4.26 11.37
N LYS A 17 8.74 -3.00 11.81
CA LYS A 17 8.29 -2.65 13.17
C LYS A 17 6.97 -1.90 13.21
N PRO A 18 6.08 -2.24 14.17
CA PRO A 18 4.91 -1.45 14.51
C PRO A 18 5.19 0.03 14.75
N GLY A 19 4.17 0.85 14.57
CA GLY A 19 4.21 2.27 14.86
C GLY A 19 3.99 3.14 13.63
N HIS A 20 4.48 4.38 13.72
CA HIS A 20 4.20 5.43 12.75
C HIS A 20 5.24 5.43 11.62
N TRP A 21 4.77 5.21 10.40
CA TRP A 21 5.56 5.21 9.17
C TRP A 21 5.29 6.45 8.34
N GLN A 22 6.29 6.85 7.57
CA GLN A 22 6.18 7.90 6.56
C GLN A 22 6.27 7.26 5.17
N GLY A 23 5.63 7.88 4.19
CA GLY A 23 5.70 7.43 2.82
C GLY A 23 5.74 8.57 1.82
N GLU A 24 6.37 8.30 0.69
CA GLU A 24 6.48 9.20 -0.46
C GLU A 24 6.07 8.45 -1.73
N ILE A 25 5.11 8.98 -2.47
CA ILE A 25 4.69 8.45 -3.76
C ILE A 25 5.73 8.82 -4.81
N LEU A 26 6.18 7.82 -5.55
CA LEU A 26 7.12 7.96 -6.64
C LEU A 26 6.39 7.90 -7.97
N GLY A 27 6.62 8.88 -8.85
CA GLY A 27 6.18 8.79 -10.25
C GLY A 27 4.66 8.79 -10.45
N SER A 28 4.23 8.05 -11.47
CA SER A 28 2.84 8.04 -11.93
C SER A 28 1.99 6.96 -11.25
N CYS A 29 0.69 7.23 -11.17
CA CYS A 29 -0.33 6.34 -10.68
C CYS A 29 -1.00 5.59 -11.84
N THR A 30 -1.21 4.27 -11.69
CA THR A 30 -2.08 3.49 -12.57
C THR A 30 -3.44 3.32 -11.91
N VAL A 31 -4.50 3.75 -12.59
CA VAL A 31 -5.87 3.67 -12.09
C VAL A 31 -6.63 2.63 -12.91
N ASN A 32 -7.33 1.73 -12.22
CA ASN A 32 -8.04 0.61 -12.82
C ASN A 32 -9.51 0.66 -12.40
N PHE A 33 -10.38 0.51 -13.39
CA PHE A 33 -11.82 0.44 -13.23
C PHE A 33 -12.32 -0.86 -13.85
N GLY A 34 -13.23 -1.55 -13.18
CA GLY A 34 -13.84 -2.75 -13.72
C GLY A 34 -15.11 -3.17 -13.00
N GLN A 35 -15.72 -4.21 -13.53
CA GLN A 35 -16.88 -4.86 -12.93
C GLN A 35 -16.86 -6.35 -13.23
N GLU A 36 -17.43 -7.14 -12.32
CA GLU A 36 -17.66 -8.56 -12.50
C GLU A 36 -19.12 -8.87 -12.17
N VAL A 37 -19.78 -9.69 -13.01
CA VAL A 37 -21.15 -10.11 -12.76
C VAL A 37 -21.15 -11.43 -12.02
N GLN A 38 -21.48 -11.37 -10.73
CA GLN A 38 -21.58 -12.54 -9.86
C GLN A 38 -22.73 -13.46 -10.30
N PRO A 39 -22.55 -14.79 -10.22
CA PRO A 39 -23.59 -15.76 -10.56
C PRO A 39 -24.70 -15.78 -9.50
N GLY A 40 -25.93 -16.13 -9.92
CA GLY A 40 -27.09 -16.28 -9.03
C GLY A 40 -28.39 -15.71 -9.63
N PRO A 41 -29.58 -16.07 -9.08
CA PRO A 41 -30.82 -15.34 -9.32
C PRO A 41 -31.16 -14.42 -8.12
N PRO A 42 -31.14 -13.08 -8.27
CA PRO A 42 -30.72 -12.31 -9.45
C PRO A 42 -29.19 -12.26 -9.60
N ARG A 43 -28.72 -12.06 -10.83
CA ARG A 43 -27.30 -11.76 -11.08
C ARG A 43 -26.99 -10.39 -10.50
N GLN A 44 -25.84 -10.27 -9.86
CA GLN A 44 -25.41 -9.01 -9.24
C GLN A 44 -24.12 -8.52 -9.90
N SER A 45 -24.11 -7.29 -10.41
CA SER A 45 -22.87 -6.65 -10.85
C SER A 45 -22.12 -6.10 -9.64
N VAL A 46 -20.83 -6.42 -9.56
CA VAL A 46 -19.92 -5.94 -8.52
C VAL A 46 -18.81 -5.15 -9.20
N GLU A 47 -18.81 -3.86 -8.96
CA GLU A 47 -17.76 -2.96 -9.44
C GLU A 47 -16.54 -3.02 -8.53
N PHE A 48 -15.36 -2.88 -9.13
CA PHE A 48 -14.10 -2.70 -8.43
C PHE A 48 -13.31 -1.54 -9.03
N THR A 49 -12.72 -0.75 -8.15
CA THR A 49 -11.85 0.37 -8.51
C THR A 49 -10.65 0.34 -7.60
N TYR A 50 -9.46 0.43 -8.19
CA TYR A 50 -8.22 0.49 -7.44
C TYR A 50 -7.17 1.28 -8.19
N MET A 51 -6.19 1.80 -7.45
CA MET A 51 -5.03 2.44 -8.02
C MET A 51 -3.75 1.86 -7.43
N ILE A 52 -2.70 1.80 -8.26
CA ILE A 52 -1.39 1.30 -7.89
C ILE A 52 -0.36 2.37 -8.19
N MET A 53 0.53 2.63 -7.23
CA MET A 53 1.62 3.60 -7.38
C MET A 53 2.89 3.11 -6.67
N PRO A 54 4.08 3.36 -7.22
CA PRO A 54 5.32 3.09 -6.49
C PRO A 54 5.51 4.10 -5.36
N ALA A 55 6.19 3.67 -4.31
CA ALA A 55 6.44 4.50 -3.13
C ALA A 55 7.74 4.14 -2.41
N LEU A 56 8.19 5.06 -1.59
CA LEU A 56 9.17 4.83 -0.53
C LEU A 56 8.43 4.77 0.79
N LEU A 57 8.75 3.79 1.63
CA LEU A 57 8.11 3.55 2.93
C LEU A 57 9.17 3.58 4.02
N THR A 58 9.22 4.67 4.77
CA THR A 58 10.22 4.90 5.81
C THR A 58 9.67 4.47 7.16
N MET A 59 10.34 3.48 7.77
CA MET A 59 9.95 2.95 9.07
C MET A 59 10.38 3.90 10.21
N PRO A 60 9.74 3.81 11.40
CA PRO A 60 10.05 4.67 12.54
C PRO A 60 11.47 4.47 13.08
N GLU A 61 11.88 3.22 13.33
CA GLU A 61 13.21 2.91 13.87
C GLU A 61 13.68 1.48 13.54
N PRO A 62 14.87 1.29 12.93
CA PRO A 62 15.77 2.32 12.40
C PRO A 62 15.10 3.09 11.26
N ARG A 63 15.48 4.34 10.95
CA ARG A 63 14.87 5.12 9.83
C ARG A 63 15.26 4.59 8.44
N PHE A 64 15.05 3.30 8.20
CA PHE A 64 15.30 2.66 6.92
C PHE A 64 14.09 2.82 6.02
N THR A 65 14.37 3.03 4.74
CA THR A 65 13.37 3.28 3.71
C THR A 65 13.28 2.07 2.79
N TRP A 66 12.10 1.44 2.79
CA TRP A 66 11.78 0.35 1.91
C TRP A 66 11.26 0.85 0.57
N PRO A 67 11.70 0.29 -0.56
CA PRO A 67 10.94 0.44 -1.80
C PRO A 67 9.62 -0.30 -1.65
N GLY A 68 8.56 0.24 -2.23
CA GLY A 68 7.27 -0.43 -2.17
C GLY A 68 6.28 0.02 -3.21
N LEU A 69 5.11 -0.60 -3.12
CA LEU A 69 3.93 -0.26 -3.88
C LEU A 69 2.81 0.13 -2.91
N ILE A 70 1.98 1.08 -3.30
CA ILE A 70 0.71 1.36 -2.63
C ILE A 70 -0.39 0.88 -3.56
N MET A 71 -1.30 0.08 -3.02
CA MET A 71 -2.57 -0.25 -3.63
C MET A 71 -3.68 0.43 -2.84
N ILE A 72 -4.42 1.33 -3.46
CA ILE A 72 -5.56 1.99 -2.83
C ILE A 72 -6.82 1.46 -3.49
N MET A 73 -7.71 0.87 -2.71
CA MET A 73 -8.87 0.16 -3.20
C MET A 73 -10.15 0.65 -2.53
N THR A 74 -11.23 0.67 -3.31
CA THR A 74 -12.56 0.90 -2.76
C THR A 74 -13.21 -0.43 -2.39
N PRO A 75 -13.76 -0.58 -1.18
CA PRO A 75 -14.64 -1.68 -0.82
C PRO A 75 -15.67 -2.00 -1.90
N THR A 76 -15.80 -3.30 -2.20
CA THR A 76 -16.94 -3.77 -2.99
C THR A 76 -18.15 -3.90 -2.07
N PRO A 77 -19.39 -3.79 -2.57
CA PRO A 77 -20.59 -4.04 -1.77
C PRO A 77 -20.62 -5.41 -1.08
N MET A 78 -19.82 -6.36 -1.56
CA MET A 78 -19.73 -7.74 -1.04
C MET A 78 -18.80 -7.88 0.17
N LYS A 79 -17.91 -6.91 0.41
CA LYS A 79 -17.03 -6.86 1.58
C LYS A 79 -17.45 -5.63 2.39
N THR A 80 -18.23 -5.83 3.44
CA THR A 80 -18.80 -4.73 4.25
C THR A 80 -18.01 -4.45 5.53
N GLU A 81 -17.12 -5.35 5.92
CA GLU A 81 -16.34 -5.25 7.14
C GLU A 81 -14.86 -4.98 6.82
N PHE A 82 -14.36 -3.86 7.37
CA PHE A 82 -12.96 -3.44 7.30
C PHE A 82 -12.52 -3.07 8.72
N PRO A 83 -12.09 -4.06 9.53
CA PRO A 83 -11.64 -3.77 10.89
C PRO A 83 -10.38 -2.89 10.89
N ASP A 84 -9.60 -2.94 9.81
CA ASP A 84 -8.37 -2.18 9.62
C ASP A 84 -8.49 -1.29 8.37
N ALA A 85 -7.76 -0.18 8.35
CA ALA A 85 -7.72 0.76 7.24
C ALA A 85 -6.87 0.28 6.04
N GLY A 86 -6.34 -0.94 6.12
CA GLY A 86 -5.42 -1.51 5.14
C GLY A 86 -4.50 -2.59 5.71
N SER A 87 -3.51 -3.01 4.94
CA SER A 87 -2.48 -3.95 5.39
C SER A 87 -1.14 -3.68 4.71
N LEU A 88 -0.05 -3.91 5.40
CA LEU A 88 1.30 -3.94 4.85
C LEU A 88 1.75 -5.40 4.73
N PHE A 89 2.38 -5.76 3.62
CA PHE A 89 2.91 -7.09 3.38
C PHE A 89 4.29 -7.02 2.73
N SER A 90 5.17 -7.96 3.09
CA SER A 90 6.42 -8.17 2.38
C SER A 90 6.15 -8.94 1.08
N VAL A 91 6.78 -8.53 -0.01
CA VAL A 91 6.67 -9.25 -1.28
C VAL A 91 7.66 -10.40 -1.29
N ASP A 92 7.17 -11.62 -1.49
CA ASP A 92 8.03 -12.80 -1.59
C ASP A 92 9.09 -12.61 -2.68
N HIS A 93 10.32 -13.00 -2.36
CA HIS A 93 11.47 -12.94 -3.27
C HIS A 93 11.90 -11.54 -3.74
N SER A 94 11.35 -10.46 -3.18
CA SER A 94 11.73 -9.08 -3.49
C SER A 94 11.96 -8.28 -2.21
N PRO A 95 13.00 -7.42 -2.13
CA PRO A 95 13.22 -6.55 -0.97
C PRO A 95 12.30 -5.33 -1.02
N SER A 96 10.99 -5.57 -1.16
CA SER A 96 9.96 -4.54 -1.32
C SER A 96 8.74 -4.85 -0.47
N LEU A 97 8.07 -3.79 -0.04
CA LEU A 97 6.80 -3.90 0.68
C LEU A 97 5.64 -3.50 -0.22
N SER A 98 4.46 -3.97 0.10
CA SER A 98 3.23 -3.52 -0.53
C SER A 98 2.23 -3.14 0.53
N LEU A 99 1.73 -1.91 0.41
CA LEU A 99 0.79 -1.27 1.30
C LEU A 99 -0.57 -1.24 0.63
N SER A 100 -1.54 -2.00 1.12
CA SER A 100 -2.94 -1.84 0.76
C SER A 100 -3.60 -0.82 1.67
N LEU A 101 -4.39 0.08 1.11
CA LEU A 101 -5.22 1.04 1.82
C LEU A 101 -6.66 0.92 1.32
N GLU A 102 -7.60 0.85 2.26
CA GLU A 102 -9.03 0.81 1.98
C GLU A 102 -9.57 2.25 2.08
N VAL A 103 -10.26 2.71 1.04
CA VAL A 103 -10.84 4.06 0.96
C VAL A 103 -12.31 4.01 0.59
N THR A 104 -13.09 4.99 1.03
CA THR A 104 -14.45 5.14 0.50
C THR A 104 -14.42 5.57 -0.97
N ARG A 105 -15.50 5.34 -1.71
CA ARG A 105 -15.62 5.83 -3.11
C ARG A 105 -15.51 7.34 -3.23
N SER A 106 -16.02 8.08 -2.24
CA SER A 106 -15.88 9.54 -2.19
C SER A 106 -14.41 9.94 -1.99
N GLN A 107 -13.72 9.35 -1.00
CA GLN A 107 -12.30 9.59 -0.78
C GLN A 107 -11.45 9.23 -2.01
N PHE A 108 -11.73 8.10 -2.66
CA PHE A 108 -11.04 7.73 -3.90
C PHE A 108 -11.16 8.81 -4.98
N SER A 109 -12.37 9.32 -5.19
CA SER A 109 -12.66 10.34 -6.20
C SER A 109 -11.93 11.64 -5.90
N ASP A 110 -11.89 12.07 -4.64
CA ASP A 110 -11.16 13.26 -4.21
C ASP A 110 -9.64 13.08 -4.37
N MET A 111 -9.13 11.91 -3.99
CA MET A 111 -7.70 11.58 -4.13
C MET A 111 -7.25 11.54 -5.59
N LEU A 112 -8.06 10.97 -6.49
CA LEU A 112 -7.75 10.90 -7.91
C LEU A 112 -7.46 12.30 -8.49
N ARG A 113 -8.31 13.28 -8.15
CA ARG A 113 -8.12 14.67 -8.59
C ARG A 113 -6.81 15.28 -8.07
N MET A 114 -6.45 14.97 -6.82
CA MET A 114 -5.23 15.49 -6.20
C MET A 114 -3.96 14.84 -6.77
N LEU A 115 -4.04 13.56 -7.13
CA LEU A 115 -2.98 12.83 -7.82
C LEU A 115 -2.78 13.34 -9.26
N GLU A 116 -3.86 13.57 -10.00
CA GLU A 116 -3.81 14.19 -11.35
C GLU A 116 -3.16 15.58 -11.31
N ALA A 117 -3.47 16.37 -10.28
CA ALA A 117 -2.86 17.66 -10.04
C ALA A 117 -1.40 17.58 -9.53
N LYS A 118 -0.86 16.37 -9.30
CA LYS A 118 0.47 16.11 -8.70
C LYS A 118 0.67 16.79 -7.34
N ARG A 119 -0.43 16.92 -6.58
CA ARG A 119 -0.47 17.62 -5.29
C ARG A 119 -0.43 16.69 -4.09
N LEU A 120 -0.56 15.40 -4.32
CA LEU A 120 -0.54 14.36 -3.29
C LEU A 120 0.74 13.55 -3.50
N LYS A 121 1.67 13.68 -2.56
CA LYS A 121 3.01 13.09 -2.66
C LYS A 121 3.39 12.38 -1.38
N ASP A 122 3.26 13.08 -0.25
CA ASP A 122 3.65 12.56 1.05
C ASP A 122 2.44 12.04 1.81
N PHE A 123 2.65 10.94 2.53
CA PHE A 123 1.64 10.30 3.34
C PHE A 123 2.25 9.69 4.59
N HIS A 124 1.40 9.36 5.54
CA HIS A 124 1.79 8.65 6.74
C HIS A 124 0.78 7.56 7.06
N PHE A 125 1.23 6.54 7.79
CA PHE A 125 0.38 5.43 8.20
C PHE A 125 0.89 4.81 9.49
N THR A 126 -0.01 4.19 10.24
CA THR A 126 0.34 3.47 11.48
C THR A 126 0.09 1.99 11.27
N ILE A 127 1.15 1.19 11.47
CA ILE A 127 1.05 -0.27 11.42
C ILE A 127 0.98 -0.83 12.84
N GLU A 128 0.15 -1.85 13.01
CA GLU A 128 -0.01 -2.62 14.24
C GLU A 128 0.87 -3.88 14.20
N GLU A 129 0.84 -4.67 15.28
CA GLU A 129 1.53 -5.96 15.36
C GLU A 129 1.13 -6.91 14.23
N ALA A 130 2.09 -7.70 13.77
CA ALA A 130 1.87 -8.65 12.68
C ALA A 130 0.78 -9.68 13.03
N ARG A 131 -0.10 -9.96 12.07
CA ARG A 131 -1.14 -10.99 12.12
C ARG A 131 -1.19 -11.71 10.78
N ASP A 132 -1.10 -13.03 10.81
CA ASP A 132 -1.22 -13.90 9.63
C ASP A 132 -0.28 -13.51 8.47
N GLY A 133 0.94 -13.08 8.78
CA GLY A 133 1.95 -12.70 7.77
C GLY A 133 1.79 -11.30 7.18
N SER A 134 0.92 -10.46 7.76
CA SER A 134 0.74 -9.06 7.37
C SER A 134 0.72 -8.15 8.59
N TRP A 135 0.97 -6.84 8.39
CA TRP A 135 0.84 -5.83 9.44
C TRP A 135 -0.42 -5.00 9.17
N PRO A 136 -1.45 -5.07 10.04
CA PRO A 136 -2.66 -4.28 9.87
C PRO A 136 -2.38 -2.77 9.94
N ILE A 137 -3.08 -1.99 9.11
CA ILE A 137 -3.01 -0.54 9.14
C ILE A 137 -4.13 0.00 10.02
N ARG A 138 -3.79 0.62 11.15
CA ARG A 138 -4.80 1.26 12.00
C ARG A 138 -5.30 2.57 11.41
N SER A 139 -4.40 3.36 10.85
CA SER A 139 -4.72 4.68 10.29
C SER A 139 -3.72 5.07 9.21
N TRP A 140 -4.15 5.94 8.32
CA TRP A 140 -3.30 6.59 7.33
C TRP A 140 -3.83 8.00 7.04
N GLY A 141 -2.97 8.84 6.50
CA GLY A 141 -3.33 10.20 6.09
C GLY A 141 -2.40 10.70 5.00
N MET A 142 -2.95 11.53 4.12
CA MET A 142 -2.21 12.15 3.03
C MET A 142 -2.34 13.65 3.16
N SER A 143 -1.23 14.34 2.94
CA SER A 143 -1.18 15.79 3.02
C SER A 143 -0.92 16.38 1.66
N THR A 144 -1.47 17.58 1.46
CA THR A 144 -1.26 18.36 0.25
C THR A 144 -1.00 19.80 0.66
N THR A 145 -0.14 20.48 -0.10
CA THR A 145 0.07 21.92 0.09
C THR A 145 -0.89 22.66 -0.81
N LEU A 146 -1.69 23.55 -0.24
CA LEU A 146 -2.47 24.52 -0.99
C LEU A 146 -1.53 25.64 -1.42
N ALA A 147 -1.44 25.86 -2.74
CA ALA A 147 -0.73 26.98 -3.33
C ALA A 147 -1.64 28.21 -3.41
#